data_AF-A0A979G6G6-F1
#
_entry.id   AF-A0A979G6G6-F1
#
_cell.length_a   1.000
_cell.length_b   1.000
_cell.length_c   1.000
_cell.angle_alpha   90.00
_cell.angle_beta   90.00
_cell.angle_gamma   90.00
#
_symmetry.space_group_name_H-M   'P 1'
#
loop_
_entity.id
_entity.type
_entity.pdbx_description
1 polymer ?
#
loop_
_entity_poly.entity_id
_entity_poly.type
_entity_poly.pdbx_seq_one_letter_code
_entity_poly.pdbx_strand_id
1 'polypeptide(L)'
;MRSIIVPKDREADILLDTDEATPEQLIIISFDNAEFKELWDAGIFHLINEMTNSLIDVYEDDAIREKYKLQLVLDSKIFDIPVATDKLKQIKNLFQEALQRDTGVYFYF
;
A
#
# COMPACT_ATOMS: atom_id res chain seq x y z
N MET A 1 -8.17 12.22 2.98
CA MET A 1 -7.33 12.10 1.76
C MET A 1 -6.93 10.65 1.71
N ARG A 2 -6.98 10.00 0.53
CA ARG A 2 -6.63 8.57 0.45
C ARG A 2 -5.20 8.43 0.03
N SER A 3 -4.43 7.65 0.76
CA SER A 3 -3.02 7.43 0.47
C SER A 3 -2.54 6.06 0.89
N ILE A 4 -1.48 5.60 0.21
CA ILE A 4 -0.67 4.47 0.66
C ILE A 4 0.75 4.99 0.91
N ILE A 5 1.33 4.55 2.02
CA ILE A 5 2.61 5.03 2.52
C ILE A 5 3.55 3.85 2.72
N VAL A 6 4.83 4.03 2.36
CA VAL A 6 5.92 3.12 2.68
C VAL A 6 7.06 3.89 3.32
N PRO A 7 7.51 3.53 4.52
CA PRO A 7 8.70 4.10 5.14
C PRO A 7 9.97 3.74 4.36
N LYS A 8 10.89 4.70 4.24
CA LYS A 8 12.16 4.51 3.50
C LYS A 8 13.17 3.64 4.25
N ASP A 9 13.00 3.46 5.54
CA ASP A 9 13.83 2.61 6.39
C ASP A 9 13.09 2.28 7.69
N ARG A 10 13.74 1.51 8.55
CA ARG A 10 13.20 1.06 9.84
C ARG A 10 13.01 2.20 10.85
N GLU A 11 13.82 3.26 10.78
CA GLU A 11 13.65 4.41 11.66
C GLU A 11 12.36 5.16 11.30
N ALA A 12 12.14 5.40 10.02
CA ALA A 12 10.91 5.96 9.49
C ALA A 12 9.68 5.11 9.84
N ASP A 13 9.79 3.78 9.82
CA ASP A 13 8.70 2.85 10.17
C ASP A 13 8.30 2.99 11.65
N ILE A 14 9.28 3.11 12.54
CA ILE A 14 9.04 3.34 13.97
C ILE A 14 8.42 4.72 14.21
N LEU A 15 8.92 5.76 13.54
CA LEU A 15 8.41 7.12 13.66
C LEU A 15 6.99 7.25 13.07
N LEU A 16 6.64 6.43 12.08
CA LEU A 16 5.29 6.43 11.51
C LEU A 16 4.27 5.95 12.54
N ASP A 17 4.61 4.94 13.34
CA ASP A 17 3.75 4.44 14.42
C ASP A 17 3.50 5.47 15.54
N THR A 18 4.36 6.49 15.67
CA THR A 18 4.24 7.58 16.67
C THR A 18 3.80 8.92 16.08
N ASP A 19 3.41 8.97 14.80
CA ASP A 19 3.09 10.21 14.06
C ASP A 19 4.25 11.22 13.99
N GLU A 20 5.50 10.76 14.09
CA GLU A 20 6.72 11.58 14.09
C GLU A 20 7.51 11.49 12.77
N ALA A 21 7.12 10.63 11.84
CA ALA A 21 7.81 10.47 10.55
C ALA A 21 7.64 11.71 9.66
N THR A 22 8.73 12.22 9.10
CA THR A 22 8.68 13.35 8.17
C THR A 22 8.31 12.91 6.75
N PRO A 23 7.72 13.79 5.91
CA PRO A 23 7.41 13.45 4.51
C PRO A 23 8.62 12.94 3.71
N GLU A 24 9.82 13.43 4.00
CA GLU A 24 11.06 13.02 3.34
C GLU A 24 11.47 11.59 3.71
N GLN A 25 11.00 11.07 4.84
CA GLN A 25 11.23 9.70 5.30
C GLN A 25 10.24 8.71 4.68
N LEU A 26 9.23 9.19 3.96
CA LEU A 26 8.12 8.40 3.44
C LEU A 26 8.09 8.40 1.91
N ILE A 27 7.60 7.30 1.33
CA ILE A 27 7.18 7.22 -0.07
C ILE A 27 5.66 7.21 -0.03
N ILE A 28 5.03 8.23 -0.63
CA ILE A 28 3.59 8.45 -0.52
C ILE A 28 2.98 8.44 -1.91
N ILE A 29 1.92 7.66 -2.09
CA ILE A 29 0.99 7.83 -3.20
C ILE A 29 -0.34 8.33 -2.65
N SER A 30 -0.85 9.40 -3.24
CA SER A 30 -2.20 9.90 -2.96
C SER A 30 -3.11 9.59 -4.13
N PHE A 31 -4.40 9.40 -3.86
CA PHE A 31 -5.41 9.16 -4.89
C PHE A 31 -6.39 10.33 -4.96
N ASP A 32 -6.77 10.70 -6.17
CA ASP A 32 -8.03 11.41 -6.35
C ASP A 32 -9.24 10.45 -6.25
N ASN A 33 -10.45 10.99 -6.29
CA ASN A 33 -11.65 10.18 -6.16
C ASN A 33 -11.89 9.22 -7.34
N ALA A 34 -11.48 9.59 -8.56
CA ALA A 34 -11.67 8.77 -9.75
C ALA A 34 -10.67 7.62 -9.78
N GLU A 35 -9.41 7.90 -9.50
CA GLU A 35 -8.33 6.91 -9.39
C GLU A 35 -8.63 5.87 -8.30
N PHE A 36 -9.02 6.34 -7.10
CA PHE A 36 -9.36 5.43 -6.00
C PHE A 36 -10.56 4.56 -6.36
N LYS A 37 -11.63 5.19 -6.88
CA LYS A 37 -12.86 4.47 -7.25
C LYS A 37 -12.60 3.40 -8.31
N GLU A 38 -11.78 3.70 -9.30
CA GLU A 38 -11.40 2.73 -10.32
C GLU A 38 -10.73 1.49 -9.70
N LEU A 39 -9.71 1.67 -8.86
CA LEU A 39 -9.03 0.55 -8.19
C LEU A 39 -9.95 -0.22 -7.23
N TRP A 40 -10.83 0.51 -6.54
CA TRP A 40 -11.80 -0.06 -5.63
C TRP A 40 -12.82 -0.93 -6.37
N ASP A 41 -13.44 -0.41 -7.43
CA ASP A 41 -14.41 -1.12 -8.26
C ASP A 41 -13.77 -2.32 -9.01
N ALA A 42 -12.48 -2.21 -9.36
CA ALA A 42 -11.70 -3.32 -9.92
C ALA A 42 -11.36 -4.42 -8.90
N GLY A 43 -11.68 -4.21 -7.61
CA GLY A 43 -11.49 -5.21 -6.55
C GLY A 43 -10.05 -5.35 -6.06
N ILE A 44 -9.16 -4.40 -6.38
CA ILE A 44 -7.72 -4.50 -6.06
C ILE A 44 -7.51 -4.70 -4.55
N PHE A 45 -8.11 -3.85 -3.72
CA PHE A 45 -7.94 -3.90 -2.26
C PHE A 45 -8.61 -5.13 -1.63
N HIS A 46 -9.72 -5.59 -2.20
CA HIS A 46 -10.36 -6.83 -1.76
C HIS A 46 -9.46 -8.04 -1.98
N LEU A 47 -8.84 -8.15 -3.16
CA LEU A 47 -7.89 -9.24 -3.47
C LEU A 47 -6.66 -9.18 -2.58
N ILE A 48 -6.17 -7.98 -2.24
CA ILE A 48 -5.08 -7.82 -1.26
C ILE A 48 -5.52 -8.37 0.10
N ASN A 49 -6.69 -7.98 0.60
CA ASN A 49 -7.22 -8.48 1.87
C ASN A 49 -7.33 -10.01 1.91
N GLU A 50 -7.82 -10.64 0.85
CA GLU A 50 -7.91 -12.10 0.77
C GLU A 50 -6.54 -12.78 0.85
N MET A 51 -5.50 -12.19 0.24
CA MET A 51 -4.15 -12.74 0.26
C MET A 51 -3.44 -12.52 1.60
N THR A 52 -3.60 -11.34 2.20
CA THR A 52 -2.83 -10.92 3.36
C THR A 52 -3.56 -11.08 4.68
N ASN A 53 -4.83 -11.48 4.64
CA ASN A 53 -5.74 -11.48 5.78
C ASN A 53 -5.74 -10.12 6.49
N SER A 54 -5.75 -9.06 5.68
CA SER A 54 -5.88 -7.66 6.07
C SER A 54 -7.33 -7.20 6.03
N LEU A 55 -7.61 -6.03 6.60
CA LEU A 55 -8.93 -5.41 6.70
C LEU A 55 -8.91 -4.01 6.05
N ILE A 56 -8.19 -3.84 4.94
CA ILE A 56 -8.12 -2.58 4.22
C ILE A 56 -9.52 -2.19 3.75
N ASP A 57 -10.07 -1.11 4.30
CA ASP A 57 -11.35 -0.54 3.91
C ASP A 57 -11.34 1.00 3.94
N VAL A 58 -12.50 1.65 3.84
CA VAL A 58 -12.64 3.13 3.81
C VAL A 58 -13.01 3.72 5.17
N TYR A 59 -12.94 2.93 6.23
CA TYR A 59 -13.32 3.29 7.60
C TYR A 59 -12.14 3.22 8.58
N GLU A 60 -11.20 2.32 8.35
CA GLU A 60 -10.03 2.10 9.22
C GLU A 60 -8.70 2.12 8.44
N ASP A 61 -7.65 2.58 9.11
CA ASP A 61 -6.28 2.46 8.63
C ASP A 61 -5.78 1.03 8.84
N ASP A 62 -5.00 0.49 7.90
CA ASP A 62 -4.43 -0.86 8.02
C ASP A 62 -3.02 -0.93 7.42
N ALA A 63 -2.27 -1.97 7.77
CA ALA A 63 -0.91 -2.16 7.31
C ALA A 63 -0.58 -3.63 7.00
N ILE A 64 0.27 -3.83 6.00
CA ILE A 64 0.90 -5.12 5.69
C ILE A 64 2.39 -4.97 6.00
N ARG A 65 2.87 -5.63 7.06
CA ARG A 65 4.27 -5.53 7.53
C ARG A 65 5.05 -6.82 7.33
N GLU A 66 4.36 -7.96 7.26
CA GLU A 66 5.02 -9.25 7.20
C GLU A 66 5.58 -9.50 5.79
N LYS A 67 6.89 -9.72 5.74
CA LYS A 67 7.64 -9.96 4.50
C LYS A 67 7.00 -10.99 3.56
N TYR A 68 6.49 -12.09 4.10
CA TYR A 68 5.87 -13.15 3.29
C TYR A 68 4.55 -12.69 2.65
N LYS A 69 3.78 -11.80 3.30
CA LYS A 69 2.56 -11.22 2.73
C LYS A 69 2.88 -10.22 1.64
N LEU A 70 3.91 -9.37 1.84
CA LEU A 70 4.40 -8.46 0.81
C LEU A 70 4.84 -9.22 -0.45
N GLN A 71 5.61 -10.29 -0.26
CA GLN A 71 6.04 -11.16 -1.36
C GLN A 71 4.84 -11.84 -2.05
N LEU A 72 3.86 -12.34 -1.28
CA LEU A 72 2.65 -12.98 -1.81
C LEU A 72 1.88 -12.03 -2.74
N VAL A 73 1.73 -10.76 -2.34
CA VAL A 73 1.08 -9.75 -3.18
C VAL A 73 1.88 -9.49 -4.45
N LEU A 74 3.21 -9.36 -4.37
CA LEU A 74 4.09 -9.15 -5.53
C LEU A 74 4.08 -10.30 -6.53
N ASP A 75 3.94 -11.54 -6.06
CA ASP A 75 3.89 -12.74 -6.90
C ASP A 75 2.51 -13.00 -7.50
N SER A 76 1.50 -12.24 -7.07
CA SER A 76 0.12 -12.38 -7.56
C SER A 76 -0.09 -11.71 -8.92
N LYS A 77 -1.23 -12.02 -9.54
CA LYS A 77 -1.66 -11.41 -10.81
C LYS A 77 -2.44 -10.11 -10.65
N ILE A 78 -2.56 -9.55 -9.43
CA ILE A 78 -3.38 -8.35 -9.22
C ILE A 78 -2.86 -7.16 -10.03
N PHE A 79 -1.55 -7.10 -10.28
CA PHE A 79 -0.92 -6.02 -11.03
C PHE A 79 -1.08 -6.14 -12.55
N ASP A 80 -1.69 -7.22 -13.03
CA ASP A 80 -2.05 -7.41 -14.44
C ASP A 80 -3.52 -7.03 -14.71
N ILE A 81 -4.29 -6.66 -13.68
CA ILE A 81 -5.69 -6.25 -13.82
C ILE A 81 -5.76 -4.94 -14.62
N PRO A 82 -6.57 -4.88 -15.69
CA PRO A 82 -6.62 -3.71 -16.56
C PRO A 82 -7.32 -2.55 -15.84
N VAL A 83 -6.57 -1.49 -15.58
CA VAL A 83 -7.05 -0.19 -15.08
C VAL A 83 -6.41 0.93 -15.91
N ALA A 84 -7.11 2.04 -16.07
CA ALA A 84 -6.65 3.22 -16.80
C ALA A 84 -5.65 4.04 -15.99
N THR A 85 -5.83 4.13 -14.67
CA THR A 85 -4.89 4.82 -13.78
C THR A 85 -3.53 4.11 -13.72
N ASP A 86 -2.45 4.89 -13.62
CA ASP A 86 -1.10 4.35 -13.39
C ASP A 86 -0.86 3.96 -11.92
N LYS A 87 -1.82 4.25 -11.03
CA LYS A 87 -1.71 4.00 -9.60
C LYS A 87 -1.50 2.54 -9.24
N LEU A 88 -2.06 1.59 -9.99
CA LEU A 88 -1.80 0.16 -9.74
C LEU A 88 -0.31 -0.20 -9.90
N LYS A 89 0.36 0.41 -10.89
CA LYS A 89 1.81 0.26 -11.06
C LYS A 89 2.57 0.95 -9.92
N GLN A 90 2.12 2.11 -9.45
CA GLN A 90 2.73 2.78 -8.31
C GLN A 90 2.58 1.96 -7.01
N ILE A 91 1.41 1.34 -6.79
CA ILE A 91 1.18 0.39 -5.67
C ILE A 91 2.17 -0.76 -5.76
N LYS A 92 2.37 -1.36 -6.95
CA LYS A 92 3.38 -2.42 -7.13
C LYS A 92 4.76 -1.97 -6.67
N ASN A 93 5.17 -0.77 -7.07
CA ASN A 93 6.45 -0.21 -6.66
C ASN A 93 6.53 -0.02 -5.13
N LEU A 94 5.46 0.42 -4.47
CA LEU A 94 5.43 0.52 -3.00
C LEU A 94 5.66 -0.84 -2.33
N PHE A 95 5.01 -1.90 -2.79
CA PHE A 95 5.26 -3.25 -2.26
C PHE A 95 6.72 -3.69 -2.48
N GLN A 96 7.32 -3.36 -3.62
CA GLN A 96 8.74 -3.65 -3.89
C GLN A 96 9.66 -2.87 -2.95
N GLU A 97 9.40 -1.58 -2.73
CA GLU A 97 10.16 -0.73 -1.83
C GLU A 97 10.06 -1.23 -0.37
N ALA A 98 8.85 -1.56 0.11
CA ALA A 98 8.65 -2.09 1.46
C ALA A 98 9.41 -3.40 1.67
N LEU A 99 9.33 -4.32 0.69
CA LEU A 99 10.06 -5.59 0.73
C LEU A 99 11.58 -5.40 0.72
N GLN A 100 12.09 -4.45 -0.08
CA GLN A 100 13.52 -4.17 -0.19
C GLN A 100 14.07 -3.51 1.09
N ARG A 101 13.26 -2.68 1.76
CA ARG A 101 13.64 -1.88 2.93
C ARG A 101 13.34 -2.57 4.26
N ASP A 102 12.68 -3.73 4.23
CA ASP A 102 12.22 -4.46 5.42
C ASP A 102 11.27 -3.62 6.30
N THR A 103 10.33 -2.93 5.63
CA THR A 103 9.29 -2.07 6.24
C THR A 103 7.89 -2.55 5.86
N GLY A 104 6.85 -1.79 6.23
CA GLY A 104 5.46 -2.07 5.85
C GLY A 104 4.90 -1.22 4.70
N VAL A 105 3.74 -1.65 4.19
CA VAL A 105 2.84 -0.86 3.35
C VAL A 105 1.63 -0.48 4.19
N TYR A 106 1.35 0.82 4.29
CA TYR A 106 0.32 1.40 5.15
C TYR A 106 -0.77 2.05 4.32
N PHE A 107 -2.02 1.77 4.63
CA PHE A 107 -3.21 2.20 3.90
C PHE A 107 -4.01 3.17 4.78
N TYR A 108 -4.25 4.38 4.26
CA TYR A 108 -5.00 5.46 4.93
C TYR A 108 -6.10 5.97 3.99
N PHE A 109 -7.36 5.53 4.15
CA PHE A 109 -8.44 5.69 3.15
C PHE A 109 -9.67 6.49 3.59
#